data_AF-A0A1V4Y041-F1
#
_entry.id   AF-A0A1V4Y041-F1
#
_cell.length_a   1.000
_cell.length_b   1.000
_cell.length_c   1.000
_cell.angle_alpha   90.00
_cell.angle_beta   90.00
_cell.angle_gamma   90.00
#
_symmetry.space_group_name_H-M   'P 1'
#
loop_
_entity.id
_entity.type
_entity.pdbx_description
1 polymer ?
#
loop_
_entity_poly.entity_id
_entity_poly.type
_entity_poly.pdbx_seq_one_letter_code
_entity_poly.pdbx_strand_id
1 'polypeptide(L)'
;MSTDEKLLQEKINQYDVFFQQLFDSESGSLVDETSIDIQKKQTEALREHVELLDLAEDLIVVLDMNHRILFWNRGAEKQYGWSRSEIRGENIHSLLNTTFPQSFSAIEKTLATYGKWKGNLVQFRRDGSSILVDSRWTMRCDELGKPLAILEINRDMTSRKHTDAMLQKALDEFEEACVQKRTMDFQKVNASLKDEIIERKRKEAVLKKREMQLKIKTKNLEELNAALTALLKKREEKKIEQEEKILSDVRSMVLPYVEKVKTTDIDTTQMNYLNILEANLKEITSPFLRQLTSPPLNMTPKEIQVASLIKDGKKTKEIAELMNICTGAVAFHRNRIRKKLGLNKKNVNLMSHLSSMALKK
;
A
#
# COMPACT_ATOMS: atom_id res chain seq x y z
N MET A 1 -15.47 17.81 -39.88
CA MET A 1 -15.42 16.93 -41.05
C MET A 1 -14.07 16.23 -41.07
N SER A 2 -14.08 14.89 -41.09
CA SER A 2 -12.87 14.07 -41.25
C SER A 2 -12.20 14.36 -42.60
N THR A 3 -10.89 14.13 -42.73
CA THR A 3 -10.16 14.23 -44.00
C THR A 3 -10.84 13.37 -45.10
N ASP A 4 -11.37 12.21 -44.71
CA ASP A 4 -12.14 11.32 -45.60
C ASP A 4 -13.48 11.92 -46.05
N GLU A 5 -14.15 12.73 -45.22
CA GLU A 5 -15.40 13.39 -45.58
C GLU A 5 -15.19 14.56 -46.54
N LYS A 6 -14.07 15.28 -46.42
CA LYS A 6 -13.70 16.32 -47.38
C LYS A 6 -13.35 15.72 -48.73
N LEU A 7 -12.56 14.64 -48.75
CA LEU A 7 -12.22 13.93 -49.98
C LEU A 7 -13.47 13.33 -50.64
N LEU A 8 -14.41 12.80 -49.86
CA LEU A 8 -15.69 12.30 -50.37
C LEU A 8 -16.54 13.45 -50.93
N GLN A 9 -16.59 14.60 -50.26
CA GLN A 9 -17.36 15.77 -50.72
C GLN A 9 -16.75 16.39 -51.99
N GLU A 10 -15.44 16.42 -52.11
CA GLU A 10 -14.73 16.90 -53.30
C GLU A 10 -14.93 15.95 -54.48
N LYS A 11 -14.90 14.64 -54.24
CA LYS A 11 -15.30 13.64 -55.23
C LYS A 11 -16.77 13.82 -55.64
N ILE A 12 -17.70 13.96 -54.68
CA ILE A 12 -19.13 14.28 -54.92
C ILE A 12 -19.30 15.49 -55.83
N ASN A 13 -18.61 16.60 -55.54
CA ASN A 13 -18.70 17.81 -56.35
C ASN A 13 -18.08 17.63 -57.75
N GLN A 14 -17.03 16.82 -57.91
CA GLN A 14 -16.47 16.46 -59.22
C GLN A 14 -17.45 15.60 -60.04
N TYR A 15 -18.25 14.74 -59.38
CA TYR A 15 -19.32 13.98 -60.04
C TYR A 15 -20.50 14.88 -60.48
N ASP A 16 -20.83 15.93 -59.72
CA ASP A 16 -21.90 16.88 -60.05
C ASP A 16 -21.63 17.58 -61.40
N VAL A 17 -20.37 17.92 -61.69
CA VAL A 17 -19.94 18.56 -62.95
C VAL A 17 -20.04 17.59 -64.14
N PHE A 18 -19.61 16.33 -63.96
CA PHE A 18 -19.70 15.28 -64.99
C PHE A 18 -21.14 15.03 -65.43
N PHE A 19 -22.07 15.07 -64.48
CA PHE A 19 -23.48 14.80 -64.72
C PHE A 19 -24.25 15.94 -65.39
N GLN A 20 -23.88 17.21 -65.15
CA GLN A 20 -24.40 18.34 -65.92
C GLN A 20 -24.04 18.18 -67.42
N GLN A 21 -22.77 17.92 -67.71
CA GLN A 21 -22.28 17.86 -69.10
C GLN A 21 -22.81 16.69 -69.92
N LEU A 22 -23.16 15.56 -69.29
CA LEU A 22 -23.65 14.35 -69.97
C LEU A 22 -25.13 14.45 -70.41
N PHE A 23 -25.90 15.38 -69.84
CA PHE A 23 -27.33 15.54 -70.12
C PHE A 23 -27.64 16.83 -70.90
N ASP A 24 -26.72 17.79 -70.94
CA ASP A 24 -26.85 19.01 -71.76
C ASP A 24 -26.55 18.76 -73.26
N SER A 25 -26.13 17.55 -73.65
CA SER A 25 -25.72 17.24 -75.04
C SER A 25 -26.85 16.89 -76.02
N GLU A 26 -28.12 17.12 -75.66
CA GLU A 26 -29.26 16.99 -76.60
C GLU A 26 -29.91 18.35 -76.92
N SER A 27 -29.17 19.21 -77.61
CA SER A 27 -29.78 20.25 -78.47
C SER A 27 -28.80 20.69 -79.56
N GLY A 28 -28.95 20.13 -80.76
CA GLY A 28 -28.15 20.48 -81.93
C GLY A 28 -28.72 21.68 -82.71
N SER A 29 -27.86 22.55 -83.26
CA SER A 29 -27.58 22.56 -84.71
C SER A 29 -26.47 23.56 -85.12
N LEU A 30 -25.88 23.27 -86.28
CA LEU A 30 -25.03 24.07 -87.18
C LEU A 30 -23.51 24.06 -86.90
N VAL A 31 -22.80 23.43 -87.83
CA VAL A 31 -21.38 23.12 -87.85
C VAL A 31 -20.59 24.34 -88.31
N ASP A 32 -19.66 24.79 -87.48
CA ASP A 32 -18.58 25.72 -87.80
C ASP A 32 -17.27 25.17 -87.19
N GLU A 33 -16.09 25.45 -87.74
CA GLU A 33 -14.81 24.84 -87.30
C GLU A 33 -14.49 25.03 -85.80
N THR A 34 -15.06 26.05 -85.16
CA THR A 34 -15.03 26.28 -83.71
C THR A 34 -15.82 25.25 -82.90
N SER A 35 -16.87 24.65 -83.47
CA SER A 35 -17.67 23.60 -82.82
C SER A 35 -16.90 22.28 -82.68
N ILE A 36 -16.00 21.96 -83.61
CA ILE A 36 -15.17 20.74 -83.52
C ILE A 36 -14.15 20.87 -82.37
N ASP A 37 -13.52 22.04 -82.20
CA ASP A 37 -12.54 22.26 -81.12
C ASP A 37 -13.21 22.31 -79.73
N ILE A 38 -14.40 22.89 -79.63
CA ILE A 38 -15.22 22.88 -78.41
C ILE A 38 -15.67 21.46 -78.07
N GLN A 39 -16.19 20.71 -79.04
CA GLN A 39 -16.65 19.34 -78.83
C GLN A 39 -15.49 18.39 -78.49
N LYS A 40 -14.31 18.62 -79.07
CA LYS A 40 -13.09 17.88 -78.74
C LYS A 40 -12.61 18.17 -77.31
N LYS A 41 -12.57 19.43 -76.89
CA LYS A 41 -12.26 19.82 -75.50
C LYS A 41 -13.27 19.29 -74.49
N GLN A 42 -14.57 19.31 -74.82
CA GLN A 42 -15.61 18.72 -73.98
C GLN A 42 -15.46 17.19 -73.87
N THR A 43 -15.13 16.52 -74.97
CA THR A 43 -14.89 15.07 -74.98
C THR A 43 -13.63 14.69 -74.19
N GLU A 44 -12.58 15.52 -74.27
CA GLU A 44 -11.32 15.32 -73.55
C GLU A 44 -11.50 15.55 -72.03
N ALA A 45 -12.19 16.62 -71.64
CA ALA A 45 -12.57 16.85 -70.24
C ALA A 45 -13.46 15.71 -69.69
N LEU A 46 -14.44 15.25 -70.45
CA LEU A 46 -15.29 14.13 -70.07
C LEU A 46 -14.49 12.84 -69.88
N ARG A 47 -13.47 12.62 -70.72
CA ARG A 47 -12.56 11.47 -70.63
C ARG A 47 -11.67 11.53 -69.39
N GLU A 48 -11.07 12.69 -69.09
CA GLU A 48 -10.28 12.91 -67.88
C GLU A 48 -11.12 12.65 -66.62
N HIS A 49 -12.37 13.10 -66.60
CA HIS A 49 -13.29 12.86 -65.49
C HIS A 49 -13.61 11.37 -65.29
N VAL A 50 -13.83 10.59 -66.36
CA VAL A 50 -14.05 9.13 -66.27
C VAL A 50 -12.80 8.41 -65.76
N GLU A 51 -11.61 8.83 -66.21
CA GLU A 51 -10.35 8.25 -65.77
C GLU A 51 -10.10 8.45 -64.26
N LEU A 52 -10.52 9.59 -63.69
CA LEU A 52 -10.49 9.81 -62.23
C LEU A 52 -11.37 8.83 -61.46
N LEU A 53 -12.49 8.38 -62.04
CA LEU A 53 -13.41 7.43 -61.37
C LEU A 53 -12.83 6.01 -61.33
N ASP A 54 -12.02 5.68 -62.35
CA ASP A 54 -11.32 4.39 -62.45
C ASP A 54 -10.09 4.30 -61.53
N LEU A 55 -9.61 5.43 -60.99
CA LEU A 55 -8.53 5.49 -60.00
C LEU A 55 -9.02 5.29 -58.57
N ALA A 56 -10.32 5.43 -58.30
CA ALA A 56 -10.86 5.22 -56.97
C ALA A 56 -10.90 3.73 -56.60
N GLU A 57 -10.47 3.42 -55.37
CA GLU A 57 -10.59 2.06 -54.80
C GLU A 57 -12.03 1.72 -54.39
N ASP A 58 -12.88 2.75 -54.21
CA ASP A 58 -14.30 2.58 -53.95
C ASP A 58 -15.04 2.05 -55.18
N LEU A 59 -16.08 1.27 -54.92
CA LEU A 59 -16.96 0.71 -55.93
C LEU A 59 -17.97 1.79 -56.32
N ILE A 60 -17.87 2.33 -57.54
CA ILE A 60 -18.72 3.45 -57.97
C ILE A 60 -19.61 3.00 -59.10
N VAL A 61 -20.91 3.17 -58.91
CA VAL A 61 -21.94 2.74 -59.85
C VAL A 61 -22.96 3.85 -60.04
N VAL A 62 -23.39 4.05 -61.28
CA VAL A 62 -24.50 4.96 -61.59
C VAL A 62 -25.65 4.14 -62.17
N LEU A 63 -26.85 4.43 -61.69
CA LEU A 63 -28.07 3.75 -62.08
C LEU A 63 -29.09 4.71 -62.66
N ASP A 64 -29.96 4.19 -63.53
CA ASP A 64 -31.21 4.85 -63.87
C ASP A 64 -32.25 4.73 -62.73
N MET A 65 -33.42 5.34 -62.91
CA MET A 65 -34.51 5.28 -61.93
C MET A 65 -35.17 3.89 -61.80
N ASN A 66 -34.84 2.94 -62.68
CA ASN A 66 -35.22 1.54 -62.60
C ASN A 66 -34.09 0.65 -62.05
N HIS A 67 -33.06 1.26 -61.45
CA HIS A 67 -31.87 0.61 -60.90
C HIS A 67 -31.05 -0.18 -61.94
N ARG A 68 -31.10 0.22 -63.21
CA ARG A 68 -30.28 -0.33 -64.28
C ARG A 68 -28.94 0.36 -64.36
N ILE A 69 -27.88 -0.42 -64.55
CA ILE A 69 -26.51 0.09 -64.55
C ILE A 69 -26.23 0.96 -65.78
N LEU A 70 -25.99 2.25 -65.54
CA LEU A 70 -25.55 3.22 -66.55
C LEU A 70 -24.03 3.34 -66.59
N PHE A 71 -23.36 3.29 -65.43
CA PHE A 71 -21.92 3.40 -65.31
C PHE A 71 -21.39 2.44 -64.22
N TRP A 72 -20.21 1.91 -64.46
CA TRP A 72 -19.54 0.93 -63.62
C TRP A 72 -18.03 1.14 -63.69
N ASN A 73 -17.42 1.58 -62.60
CA ASN A 73 -15.98 1.92 -62.59
C ASN A 73 -15.09 0.67 -62.55
N ARG A 74 -13.80 0.85 -62.88
CA ARG A 74 -12.79 -0.22 -62.82
C ARG A 74 -12.64 -0.85 -61.43
N GLY A 75 -12.85 -0.08 -60.36
CA GLY A 75 -12.88 -0.59 -59.00
C GLY A 75 -13.97 -1.66 -58.83
N ALA A 76 -15.18 -1.37 -59.30
CA ALA A 76 -16.31 -2.30 -59.28
C ALA A 76 -16.08 -3.52 -60.19
N GLU A 77 -15.46 -3.36 -61.37
CA GLU A 77 -15.11 -4.50 -62.23
C GLU A 77 -14.19 -5.51 -61.53
N LYS A 78 -13.12 -5.01 -60.90
CA LYS A 78 -12.14 -5.86 -60.20
C LYS A 78 -12.75 -6.58 -59.01
N GLN A 79 -13.59 -5.87 -58.23
CA GLN A 79 -14.08 -6.35 -56.95
C GLN A 79 -15.30 -7.27 -57.08
N TYR A 80 -16.22 -7.03 -58.03
CA TYR A 80 -17.37 -7.92 -58.24
C TYR A 80 -17.14 -8.95 -59.34
N GLY A 81 -16.13 -8.77 -60.21
CA GLY A 81 -15.76 -9.72 -61.27
C GLY A 81 -16.61 -9.63 -62.54
N TRP A 82 -17.38 -8.55 -62.69
CA TRP A 82 -18.20 -8.27 -63.87
C TRP A 82 -17.58 -7.13 -64.67
N SER A 83 -17.42 -7.30 -65.98
CA SER A 83 -16.99 -6.18 -66.84
C SER A 83 -18.16 -5.26 -67.16
N ARG A 84 -17.90 -3.96 -67.33
CA ARG A 84 -18.92 -2.95 -67.65
C ARG A 84 -19.71 -3.27 -68.93
N SER A 85 -19.07 -3.96 -69.89
CA SER A 85 -19.70 -4.37 -71.15
C SER A 85 -20.73 -5.50 -70.97
N GLU A 86 -20.57 -6.34 -69.95
CA GLU A 86 -21.46 -7.48 -69.69
C GLU A 86 -22.74 -7.07 -68.96
N ILE A 87 -22.70 -5.99 -68.19
CA ILE A 87 -23.76 -5.67 -67.20
C ILE A 87 -24.49 -4.36 -67.47
N ARG A 88 -24.13 -3.64 -68.53
CA ARG A 88 -24.78 -2.37 -68.87
C ARG A 88 -26.27 -2.58 -69.12
N GLY A 89 -27.11 -1.81 -68.44
CA GLY A 89 -28.57 -1.90 -68.54
C GLY A 89 -29.22 -3.01 -67.70
N GLU A 90 -28.42 -3.88 -67.07
CA GLU A 90 -28.91 -4.88 -66.12
C GLU A 90 -29.29 -4.23 -64.79
N ASN A 91 -30.27 -4.80 -64.11
CA ASN A 91 -30.67 -4.34 -62.78
C ASN A 91 -29.61 -4.75 -61.75
N ILE A 92 -28.98 -3.78 -61.09
CA ILE A 92 -27.85 -4.02 -60.18
C ILE A 92 -28.23 -4.96 -59.03
N HIS A 93 -29.43 -4.82 -58.46
CA HIS A 93 -29.84 -5.54 -57.27
C HIS A 93 -30.15 -7.01 -57.57
N SER A 94 -30.69 -7.27 -58.76
CA SER A 94 -30.85 -8.64 -59.26
C SER A 94 -29.51 -9.28 -59.62
N LEU A 95 -28.62 -8.52 -60.27
CA LEU A 95 -27.30 -9.00 -60.69
C LEU A 95 -26.43 -9.41 -59.50
N LEU A 96 -26.37 -8.55 -58.48
CA LEU A 96 -25.54 -8.75 -57.29
C LEU A 96 -26.26 -9.51 -56.17
N ASN A 97 -27.50 -9.95 -56.39
CA ASN A 97 -28.36 -10.59 -55.40
C ASN A 97 -28.35 -9.81 -54.05
N THR A 98 -28.60 -8.51 -54.14
CA THR A 98 -28.45 -7.59 -53.00
C THR A 98 -29.44 -7.92 -51.88
N THR A 99 -28.90 -8.19 -50.69
CA THR A 99 -29.67 -8.27 -49.45
C THR A 99 -29.62 -6.94 -48.72
N PHE A 100 -30.80 -6.36 -48.51
CA PHE A 100 -30.97 -5.06 -47.87
C PHE A 100 -31.24 -5.19 -46.36
N PRO A 101 -30.87 -4.18 -45.56
CA PRO A 101 -31.13 -4.18 -44.12
C PRO A 101 -32.60 -3.94 -43.77
N GLN A 102 -33.38 -3.43 -44.72
CA GLN A 102 -34.81 -3.17 -44.60
C GLN A 102 -35.48 -3.45 -45.96
N SER A 103 -36.80 -3.38 -46.04
CA SER A 103 -37.50 -3.59 -47.33
C SER A 103 -37.04 -2.56 -48.36
N PHE A 104 -36.84 -3.01 -49.60
CA PHE A 104 -36.39 -2.16 -50.70
C PHE A 104 -37.30 -0.95 -50.90
N SER A 105 -38.62 -1.14 -50.82
CA SER A 105 -39.61 -0.05 -50.90
C SER A 105 -39.41 1.03 -49.81
N ALA A 106 -38.96 0.67 -48.60
CA ALA A 106 -38.67 1.66 -47.57
C ALA A 106 -37.39 2.46 -47.88
N ILE A 107 -36.39 1.81 -48.49
CA ILE A 107 -35.17 2.47 -48.97
C ILE A 107 -35.51 3.44 -50.08
N GLU A 108 -36.29 3.02 -51.08
CA GLU A 108 -36.72 3.87 -52.20
C GLU A 108 -37.50 5.09 -51.71
N LYS A 109 -38.42 4.92 -50.76
CA LYS A 109 -39.13 6.06 -50.15
C LYS A 109 -38.17 7.04 -49.46
N THR A 110 -37.18 6.53 -48.75
CA THR A 110 -36.18 7.35 -48.05
C THR A 110 -35.34 8.12 -49.08
N LEU A 111 -34.88 7.44 -50.13
CA LEU A 111 -34.12 8.04 -51.21
C LEU A 111 -34.94 9.11 -51.96
N ALA A 112 -36.21 8.83 -52.28
CA ALA A 112 -37.09 9.78 -52.95
C ALA A 112 -37.41 11.01 -52.10
N THR A 113 -37.53 10.84 -50.77
CA THR A 113 -37.88 11.93 -49.85
C THR A 113 -36.68 12.82 -49.52
N TYR A 114 -35.51 12.23 -49.28
CA TYR A 114 -34.35 12.94 -48.75
C TYR A 114 -33.21 13.10 -49.76
N GLY A 115 -33.32 12.49 -50.95
CA GLY A 115 -32.28 12.48 -51.98
C GLY A 115 -31.04 11.66 -51.63
N LYS A 116 -30.99 11.03 -50.43
CA LYS A 116 -29.84 10.31 -49.92
C LYS A 116 -30.26 9.09 -49.11
N TRP A 117 -29.46 8.03 -49.20
CA TRP A 117 -29.59 6.87 -48.34
C TRP A 117 -28.20 6.31 -47.97
N LYS A 118 -28.09 5.73 -46.78
CA LYS A 118 -26.89 5.04 -46.33
C LYS A 118 -27.27 3.76 -45.60
N GLY A 119 -26.54 2.67 -45.85
CA GLY A 119 -26.70 1.43 -45.10
C GLY A 119 -25.71 0.35 -45.51
N ASN A 120 -25.65 -0.71 -44.72
CA ASN A 120 -24.83 -1.87 -45.05
C ASN A 120 -25.63 -2.82 -45.95
N LEU A 121 -25.03 -3.24 -47.06
CA LEU A 121 -25.62 -4.21 -47.99
C LEU A 121 -24.77 -5.47 -48.02
N VAL A 122 -25.42 -6.62 -48.19
CA VAL A 122 -24.72 -7.86 -48.57
C VAL A 122 -24.98 -8.07 -50.06
N GLN A 123 -23.92 -8.20 -50.82
CA GLN A 123 -23.95 -8.42 -52.26
C GLN A 123 -23.09 -9.62 -52.62
N PHE A 124 -23.23 -10.14 -53.83
CA PHE A 124 -22.52 -11.32 -54.30
C PHE A 124 -21.71 -10.98 -55.55
N ARG A 125 -20.48 -11.47 -55.57
CA ARG A 125 -19.59 -11.39 -56.74
C ARG A 125 -20.01 -12.42 -57.78
N ARG A 126 -19.45 -12.33 -58.99
CA ARG A 126 -19.66 -13.29 -60.08
C ARG A 126 -19.32 -14.74 -59.69
N ASP A 127 -18.33 -14.93 -58.82
CA ASP A 127 -17.91 -16.25 -58.32
C ASP A 127 -18.82 -16.82 -57.22
N GLY A 128 -19.87 -16.07 -56.81
CA GLY A 128 -20.80 -16.46 -55.76
C GLY A 128 -20.33 -16.14 -54.34
N SER A 129 -19.13 -15.57 -54.15
CA SER A 129 -18.69 -15.09 -52.83
C SER A 129 -19.46 -13.85 -52.41
N SER A 130 -19.81 -13.74 -51.13
CA SER A 130 -20.48 -12.55 -50.61
C SER A 130 -19.46 -11.46 -50.24
N ILE A 131 -19.90 -10.22 -50.36
CA ILE A 131 -19.19 -9.02 -49.95
C ILE A 131 -20.15 -8.17 -49.09
N LEU A 132 -19.66 -7.72 -47.95
CA LEU A 132 -20.39 -6.77 -47.11
C LEU A 132 -19.88 -5.37 -47.43
N VAL A 133 -20.76 -4.49 -47.90
CA VAL A 133 -20.40 -3.13 -48.30
C VAL A 133 -21.10 -2.08 -47.43
N ASP A 134 -20.39 -1.03 -47.04
CA ASP A 134 -21.00 0.23 -46.57
C ASP A 134 -21.40 1.02 -47.81
N SER A 135 -22.70 1.15 -48.03
CA SER A 135 -23.30 1.71 -49.25
C SER A 135 -23.85 3.11 -48.99
N ARG A 136 -23.54 4.05 -49.89
CA ARG A 136 -24.07 5.42 -49.89
C ARG A 136 -24.71 5.72 -51.23
N TRP A 137 -26.00 6.04 -51.21
CA TRP A 137 -26.78 6.38 -52.40
C TRP A 137 -27.11 7.86 -52.40
N THR A 138 -26.96 8.51 -53.56
CA THR A 138 -27.37 9.89 -53.78
C THR A 138 -28.22 9.95 -55.04
N MET A 139 -29.44 10.46 -54.92
CA MET A 139 -30.34 10.68 -56.04
C MET A 139 -30.07 12.05 -56.66
N ARG A 140 -29.89 12.06 -57.97
CA ARG A 140 -29.75 13.28 -58.76
C ARG A 140 -31.08 13.62 -59.40
N CYS A 141 -31.42 14.91 -59.38
CA CYS A 141 -32.55 15.46 -60.11
C CYS A 141 -32.10 16.39 -61.25
N ASP A 142 -32.97 16.64 -62.22
CA ASP A 142 -32.80 17.68 -63.23
C ASP A 142 -33.07 19.09 -62.66
N GLU A 143 -32.93 20.13 -63.50
CA GLU A 143 -33.15 21.53 -63.11
C GLU A 143 -34.60 21.83 -62.67
N LEU A 144 -35.54 20.97 -63.03
CA LEU A 144 -36.95 21.05 -62.67
C LEU A 144 -37.28 20.21 -61.41
N GLY A 145 -36.27 19.60 -60.79
CA GLY A 145 -36.41 18.79 -59.57
C GLY A 145 -36.86 17.35 -59.80
N LYS A 146 -36.92 16.87 -61.05
CA LYS A 146 -37.33 15.50 -61.39
C LYS A 146 -36.13 14.54 -61.26
N PRO A 147 -36.29 13.39 -60.58
CA PRO A 147 -35.22 12.39 -60.46
C PRO A 147 -34.74 11.86 -61.82
N LEU A 148 -33.42 11.75 -61.95
CA LEU A 148 -32.75 11.42 -63.21
C LEU A 148 -31.82 10.19 -63.08
N ALA A 149 -31.04 10.12 -62.00
CA ALA A 149 -30.08 9.03 -61.79
C ALA A 149 -29.79 8.81 -60.31
N ILE A 150 -29.24 7.65 -59.97
CA ILE A 150 -28.80 7.29 -58.62
C ILE A 150 -27.30 6.98 -58.67
N LEU A 151 -26.51 7.64 -57.84
CA LEU A 151 -25.10 7.34 -57.61
C LEU A 151 -24.97 6.45 -56.39
N GLU A 152 -24.40 5.25 -56.56
CA GLU A 152 -24.03 4.35 -55.48
C GLU A 152 -22.51 4.31 -55.30
N ILE A 153 -22.05 4.56 -54.08
CA ILE A 153 -20.65 4.35 -53.68
C ILE A 153 -20.64 3.27 -52.61
N ASN A 154 -20.00 2.14 -52.91
CA ASN A 154 -19.89 0.99 -52.02
C ASN A 154 -18.43 0.82 -51.56
N ARG A 155 -18.21 0.67 -50.25
CA ARG A 155 -16.89 0.37 -49.67
C ARG A 155 -16.88 -1.01 -49.04
N ASP A 156 -15.95 -1.87 -49.46
CA ASP A 156 -15.81 -3.23 -48.91
C ASP A 156 -15.37 -3.21 -47.44
N MET A 157 -16.14 -3.89 -46.58
CA MET A 157 -15.90 -4.01 -45.15
C MET A 157 -15.38 -5.40 -44.74
N THR A 158 -15.17 -6.31 -45.70
CA THR A 158 -14.84 -7.72 -45.46
C THR A 158 -13.48 -7.89 -44.77
N SER A 159 -12.44 -7.21 -45.25
CA SER A 159 -11.09 -7.28 -44.67
C SER A 159 -11.04 -6.75 -43.24
N ARG A 160 -11.78 -5.68 -42.94
CA ARG A 160 -11.81 -5.07 -41.60
C ARG A 160 -12.46 -5.99 -40.57
N LYS A 161 -13.56 -6.67 -40.93
CA LYS A 161 -14.19 -7.63 -40.03
C LYS A 161 -13.29 -8.83 -39.74
N HIS A 162 -12.49 -9.27 -40.71
CA HIS A 162 -11.56 -10.35 -40.49
C HIS A 162 -10.44 -9.96 -39.52
N THR A 163 -9.86 -8.76 -39.69
CA THR A 163 -8.84 -8.25 -38.76
C THR A 163 -9.37 -8.05 -37.35
N ASP A 164 -10.60 -7.52 -37.22
CA ASP A 164 -11.23 -7.32 -35.91
C ASP A 164 -11.50 -8.66 -35.21
N ALA A 165 -11.94 -9.69 -35.96
CA ALA A 165 -12.15 -11.02 -35.42
C ALA A 165 -10.83 -11.71 -34.99
N MET A 166 -9.76 -11.56 -35.75
CA MET A 166 -8.44 -12.10 -35.36
C MET A 166 -7.89 -11.39 -34.13
N LEU A 167 -8.04 -10.06 -34.06
CA LEU A 167 -7.62 -9.28 -32.90
C LEU A 167 -8.40 -9.67 -31.64
N GLN A 168 -9.72 -9.85 -31.76
CA GLN A 168 -10.54 -10.30 -30.63
C GLN A 168 -10.08 -11.66 -30.13
N LYS A 169 -9.84 -12.62 -31.05
CA LYS A 169 -9.35 -13.95 -30.67
C LYS A 169 -7.99 -13.88 -29.95
N ALA A 170 -7.06 -13.06 -30.45
CA ALA A 170 -5.76 -12.88 -29.82
C ALA A 170 -5.87 -12.22 -28.43
N LEU A 171 -6.82 -11.30 -28.24
CA LEU A 171 -7.09 -10.68 -26.95
C LEU A 171 -7.65 -11.71 -25.95
N ASP A 172 -8.63 -12.51 -26.38
CA ASP A 172 -9.22 -13.57 -25.54
C ASP A 172 -8.15 -14.59 -25.10
N GLU A 173 -7.29 -15.05 -26.03
CA GLU A 173 -6.18 -15.96 -25.73
C GLU A 173 -5.16 -15.32 -24.75
N PHE A 174 -4.86 -14.02 -24.91
CA PHE A 174 -3.98 -13.30 -24.01
C PHE A 174 -4.58 -13.13 -22.61
N GLU A 175 -5.88 -12.83 -22.52
CA GLU A 175 -6.59 -12.72 -21.25
C GLU A 175 -6.60 -14.04 -20.50
N GLU A 176 -6.90 -15.16 -21.17
CA GLU A 176 -6.83 -16.50 -20.59
C GLU A 176 -5.43 -16.82 -20.05
N ALA A 177 -4.38 -16.57 -20.83
CA ALA A 177 -3.00 -16.77 -20.39
C ALA A 177 -2.63 -15.92 -19.16
N CYS A 178 -3.11 -14.67 -19.12
CA CYS A 178 -2.88 -13.77 -18.00
C CYS A 178 -3.59 -14.23 -16.73
N VAL A 179 -4.84 -14.70 -16.86
CA VAL A 179 -5.62 -15.28 -15.76
C VAL A 179 -4.95 -16.54 -15.22
N GLN A 180 -4.49 -17.44 -16.09
CA GLN A 180 -3.78 -18.65 -15.66
C GLN A 180 -2.49 -18.33 -14.92
N LYS A 181 -1.67 -17.42 -15.44
CA LYS A 181 -0.42 -17.00 -14.80
C LYS A 181 -0.67 -16.41 -13.42
N ARG A 182 -1.61 -15.47 -13.30
CA ARG A 182 -1.98 -14.85 -12.01
C ARG A 182 -2.49 -15.89 -11.02
N THR A 183 -3.35 -16.81 -11.47
CA THR A 183 -3.86 -17.90 -10.62
C THR A 183 -2.73 -18.77 -10.08
N MET A 184 -1.75 -19.12 -10.92
CA MET A 184 -0.60 -19.91 -10.50
C MET A 184 0.29 -19.17 -9.49
N ASP A 185 0.54 -17.87 -9.70
CA ASP A 185 1.30 -17.04 -8.77
C ASP A 185 0.58 -16.90 -7.42
N PHE A 186 -0.74 -16.67 -7.43
CA PHE A 186 -1.55 -16.66 -6.21
C PHE A 186 -1.55 -18.00 -5.48
N GLN A 187 -1.62 -19.13 -6.20
CA GLN A 187 -1.52 -20.46 -5.61
C GLN A 187 -0.17 -20.68 -4.93
N LYS A 188 0.94 -20.25 -5.55
CA LYS A 188 2.27 -20.33 -4.96
C LYS A 188 2.38 -19.49 -3.67
N VAL A 189 1.94 -18.23 -3.72
CA VAL A 189 1.94 -17.35 -2.55
C VAL A 189 1.06 -17.93 -1.44
N ASN A 190 -0.13 -18.42 -1.77
CA ASN A 190 -1.04 -19.03 -0.79
C ASN A 190 -0.45 -20.29 -0.15
N ALA A 191 0.29 -21.11 -0.90
CA ALA A 191 0.99 -22.26 -0.33
C ALA A 191 2.08 -21.82 0.66
N SER A 192 2.92 -20.87 0.25
CA SER A 192 3.98 -20.32 1.13
C SER A 192 3.42 -19.69 2.41
N LEU A 193 2.33 -18.93 2.30
CA LEU A 193 1.68 -18.30 3.46
C LEU A 193 1.09 -19.34 4.41
N LYS A 194 0.51 -20.44 3.89
CA LYS A 194 0.01 -21.53 4.73
C LYS A 194 1.12 -22.16 5.55
N ASP A 195 2.29 -22.40 4.95
CA ASP A 195 3.43 -22.97 5.64
C ASP A 195 3.96 -22.03 6.73
N GLU A 196 4.08 -20.73 6.43
CA GLU A 196 4.49 -19.73 7.41
C GLU A 196 3.51 -19.62 8.59
N ILE A 197 2.19 -19.70 8.32
CA ILE A 197 1.16 -19.73 9.37
C ILE A 197 1.33 -20.95 10.28
N ILE A 198 1.60 -22.14 9.71
CA ILE A 198 1.82 -23.36 10.49
C ILE A 198 3.06 -23.20 11.39
N GLU A 199 4.16 -22.68 10.84
CA GLU A 199 5.39 -22.46 11.60
C GLU A 199 5.19 -21.44 12.72
N ARG A 200 4.52 -20.32 12.42
CA ARG A 200 4.21 -19.26 13.40
C ARG A 200 3.35 -19.79 14.54
N LYS A 201 2.33 -20.61 14.24
CA LYS A 201 1.50 -21.27 15.27
C LYS A 201 2.31 -22.20 16.17
N ARG A 202 3.26 -22.97 15.60
CA ARG A 202 4.16 -23.82 16.40
C ARG A 202 5.04 -23.00 17.34
N LYS A 203 5.63 -21.91 16.82
CA LYS A 203 6.45 -20.98 17.62
C LYS A 203 5.63 -20.33 18.74
N GLU A 204 4.42 -19.87 18.46
CA GLU A 204 3.54 -19.27 19.47
C GLU A 204 3.16 -20.27 20.58
N ALA A 205 2.85 -21.52 20.23
CA ALA A 205 2.53 -22.56 21.21
C ALA A 205 3.70 -22.84 22.18
N VAL A 206 4.93 -22.92 21.64
CA VAL A 206 6.14 -23.08 22.46
C VAL A 206 6.35 -21.88 23.38
N LEU A 207 6.15 -20.67 22.86
CA LEU A 207 6.35 -19.43 23.60
C LEU A 207 5.34 -19.31 24.76
N LYS A 208 4.05 -19.60 24.51
CA LYS A 208 3.01 -19.68 25.56
C LYS A 208 3.37 -20.65 26.67
N LYS A 209 3.87 -21.84 26.32
CA LYS A 209 4.29 -22.84 27.32
C LYS A 209 5.44 -22.32 28.17
N ARG A 210 6.42 -21.65 27.56
CA ARG A 210 7.57 -21.07 28.26
C ARG A 210 7.17 -19.90 29.16
N GLU A 211 6.27 -19.03 28.71
CA GLU A 211 5.71 -17.94 29.53
C GLU A 211 5.00 -18.47 30.77
N MET A 212 4.17 -19.52 30.62
CA MET A 212 3.50 -20.14 31.76
C MET A 212 4.50 -20.73 32.77
N GLN A 213 5.54 -21.41 32.28
CA GLN A 213 6.60 -21.93 33.14
C GLN A 213 7.36 -20.83 33.87
N LEU A 214 7.66 -19.71 33.19
CA LEU A 214 8.30 -18.56 33.82
C LEU A 214 7.41 -17.97 34.90
N LYS A 215 6.11 -17.79 34.64
CA LYS A 215 5.17 -17.26 35.63
C LYS A 215 5.11 -18.12 36.90
N ILE A 216 5.08 -19.45 36.75
CA ILE A 216 5.13 -20.39 37.89
C ILE A 216 6.46 -20.24 38.63
N LYS A 217 7.60 -20.24 37.91
CA LYS A 217 8.92 -20.09 38.54
C LYS A 217 9.06 -18.76 39.30
N THR A 218 8.57 -17.66 38.74
CA THR A 218 8.60 -16.35 39.41
C THR A 218 7.80 -16.39 40.71
N LYS A 219 6.58 -16.94 40.68
CA LYS A 219 5.76 -17.10 41.89
C LYS A 219 6.46 -17.94 42.95
N ASN A 220 7.04 -19.07 42.55
CA ASN A 220 7.78 -19.94 43.47
C ASN A 220 9.00 -19.23 44.08
N LEU A 221 9.71 -18.42 43.29
CA LEU A 221 10.84 -17.62 43.80
C LEU A 221 10.38 -16.53 44.77
N GLU A 222 9.25 -15.87 44.50
CA GLU A 222 8.66 -14.89 45.42
C GLU A 222 8.29 -15.53 46.77
N GLU A 223 7.63 -16.69 46.74
CA GLU A 223 7.26 -17.44 47.94
C GLU A 223 8.51 -17.88 48.73
N LEU A 224 9.54 -18.40 48.05
CA LEU A 224 10.79 -18.83 48.68
C LEU A 224 11.58 -17.66 49.27
N ASN A 225 11.62 -16.52 48.59
CA ASN A 225 12.25 -15.30 49.10
C ASN A 225 11.52 -14.74 50.32
N ALA A 226 10.17 -14.77 50.33
CA ALA A 226 9.37 -14.36 51.48
C ALA A 226 9.64 -15.27 52.69
N ALA A 227 9.65 -16.59 52.47
CA ALA A 227 9.97 -17.57 53.50
C ALA A 227 11.38 -17.37 54.07
N LEU A 228 12.38 -17.17 53.21
CA LEU A 228 13.76 -16.92 53.62
C LEU A 228 13.87 -15.62 54.44
N THR A 229 13.21 -14.56 54.02
CA THR A 229 13.17 -13.28 54.74
C THR A 229 12.55 -13.44 56.13
N ALA A 230 11.44 -14.18 56.23
CA ALA A 230 10.80 -14.48 57.51
C ALA A 230 11.70 -15.32 58.44
N LEU A 231 12.41 -16.32 57.90
CA LEU A 231 13.37 -17.12 58.65
C LEU A 231 14.56 -16.30 59.14
N LEU A 232 15.11 -15.41 58.30
CA LEU A 232 16.19 -14.50 58.70
C LEU A 232 15.74 -13.55 59.81
N LYS A 233 14.53 -12.98 59.70
CA LYS A 233 13.96 -12.12 60.75
C LYS A 233 13.81 -12.88 62.06
N LYS A 234 13.25 -14.10 62.02
CA LYS A 234 13.08 -14.96 63.20
C LYS A 234 14.41 -15.35 63.83
N ARG A 235 15.45 -15.58 63.03
CA ARG A 235 16.80 -15.86 63.52
C ARG A 235 17.38 -14.66 64.26
N GLU A 236 17.21 -13.46 63.72
CA GLU A 236 17.69 -12.23 64.36
C GLU A 236 16.93 -11.93 65.66
N GLU A 237 15.60 -12.08 65.65
CA GLU A 237 14.77 -11.94 66.85
C GLU A 237 15.20 -12.91 67.96
N LYS A 238 15.39 -14.19 67.63
CA LYS A 238 15.89 -15.19 68.60
C LYS A 238 17.28 -14.86 69.13
N LYS A 239 18.16 -14.30 68.28
CA LYS A 239 19.50 -13.91 68.70
C LYS A 239 19.42 -12.77 69.71
N ILE A 240 18.59 -11.75 69.43
CA ILE A 240 18.35 -10.64 70.37
C ILE A 240 17.78 -11.16 71.69
N GLU A 241 16.77 -12.04 71.65
CA GLU A 241 16.17 -12.64 72.85
C GLU A 241 17.22 -13.40 73.70
N GLN A 242 18.12 -14.15 73.05
CA GLN A 242 19.23 -14.84 73.73
C GLN A 242 20.21 -13.86 74.38
N GLU A 243 20.58 -12.79 73.67
CA GLU A 243 21.49 -11.76 74.18
C GLU A 243 20.89 -11.00 75.38
N GLU A 244 19.60 -10.65 75.32
CA GLU A 244 18.87 -10.03 76.43
C GLU A 244 18.78 -10.95 77.64
N LYS A 245 18.52 -12.25 77.44
CA LYS A 245 18.50 -13.23 78.51
C LYS A 245 19.85 -13.32 79.22
N ILE A 246 20.95 -13.42 78.48
CA ILE A 246 22.31 -13.45 79.05
C ILE A 246 22.58 -12.20 79.89
N LEU A 247 22.19 -11.02 79.40
CA LEU A 247 22.35 -9.77 80.14
C LEU A 247 21.50 -9.74 81.42
N SER A 248 20.26 -10.22 81.35
CA SER A 248 19.37 -10.33 82.51
C SER A 248 19.93 -11.30 83.56
N ASP A 249 20.41 -12.47 83.12
CA ASP A 249 21.01 -13.49 83.99
C ASP A 249 22.27 -12.93 84.67
N VAL A 250 23.16 -12.25 83.95
CA VAL A 250 24.34 -11.60 84.57
C VAL A 250 23.93 -10.52 85.59
N ARG A 251 22.93 -9.68 85.25
CA ARG A 251 22.46 -8.60 86.15
C ARG A 251 21.77 -9.10 87.40
N SER A 252 21.07 -10.24 87.32
CA SER A 252 20.29 -10.79 88.44
C SER A 252 21.04 -11.85 89.24
N MET A 253 21.94 -12.61 88.61
CA MET A 253 22.62 -13.74 89.23
C MET A 253 24.10 -13.51 89.54
N VAL A 254 24.77 -12.53 88.89
CA VAL A 254 26.21 -12.30 89.09
C VAL A 254 26.46 -10.97 89.76
N LEU A 255 25.97 -9.87 89.18
CA LEU A 255 26.21 -8.52 89.70
C LEU A 255 25.81 -8.31 91.18
N PRO A 256 24.67 -8.84 91.69
CA PRO A 256 24.30 -8.61 93.08
C PRO A 256 25.30 -9.19 94.07
N TYR A 257 25.96 -10.31 93.72
CA TYR A 257 26.99 -10.91 94.56
C TYR A 257 28.33 -10.17 94.44
N VAL A 258 28.68 -9.67 93.25
CA VAL A 258 29.85 -8.79 93.06
C VAL A 258 29.72 -7.54 93.93
N GLU A 259 28.54 -6.89 93.92
CA GLU A 259 28.27 -5.72 94.76
C GLU A 259 28.24 -6.07 96.24
N LYS A 260 27.68 -7.21 96.63
CA LYS A 260 27.68 -7.67 98.03
C LYS A 260 29.09 -7.87 98.57
N VAL A 261 30.01 -8.44 97.79
CA VAL A 261 31.41 -8.63 98.19
C VAL A 261 32.13 -7.28 98.34
N LYS A 262 31.86 -6.28 97.50
CA LYS A 262 32.41 -4.92 97.65
C LYS A 262 32.03 -4.25 98.98
N THR A 263 30.87 -4.61 99.55
CA THR A 263 30.39 -4.03 100.82
C THR A 263 30.94 -4.72 102.07
N THR A 264 31.72 -5.80 101.90
CA THR A 264 32.38 -6.50 103.02
C THR A 264 33.80 -5.98 103.26
N ASP A 265 34.40 -6.35 104.38
CA ASP A 265 35.76 -5.94 104.75
C ASP A 265 36.78 -6.78 103.96
N ILE A 266 37.18 -6.28 102.79
CA ILE A 266 38.09 -6.95 101.84
C ILE A 266 39.46 -6.28 101.81
N ASP A 267 40.52 -7.10 101.71
CA ASP A 267 41.89 -6.59 101.62
C ASP A 267 42.24 -6.01 100.23
N THR A 268 43.38 -5.32 100.13
CA THR A 268 43.80 -4.63 98.89
C THR A 268 44.02 -5.59 97.71
N THR A 269 44.43 -6.83 97.98
CA THR A 269 44.69 -7.84 96.93
C THR A 269 43.36 -8.40 96.41
N GLN A 270 42.43 -8.70 97.30
CA GLN A 270 41.07 -9.14 96.98
C GLN A 270 40.29 -8.07 96.20
N MET A 271 40.44 -6.79 96.56
CA MET A 271 39.83 -5.68 95.83
C MET A 271 40.38 -5.55 94.40
N ASN A 272 41.69 -5.75 94.21
CA ASN A 272 42.29 -5.75 92.87
C ASN A 272 41.74 -6.89 91.98
N TYR A 273 41.60 -8.10 92.52
CA TYR A 273 40.98 -9.22 91.79
C TYR A 273 39.51 -8.94 91.46
N LEU A 274 38.75 -8.34 92.38
CA LEU A 274 37.34 -7.99 92.16
C LEU A 274 37.18 -6.94 91.06
N ASN A 275 38.06 -5.93 91.03
CA ASN A 275 38.09 -4.92 89.96
C ASN A 275 38.41 -5.53 88.59
N ILE A 276 39.34 -6.49 88.51
CA ILE A 276 39.65 -7.22 87.27
C ILE A 276 38.45 -8.07 86.84
N LEU A 277 37.81 -8.79 87.77
CA LEU A 277 36.61 -9.58 87.48
C LEU A 277 35.45 -8.72 86.98
N GLU A 278 35.24 -7.55 87.57
CA GLU A 278 34.22 -6.61 87.13
C GLU A 278 34.55 -6.03 85.75
N ALA A 279 35.82 -5.69 85.49
CA ALA A 279 36.26 -5.23 84.17
C ALA A 279 36.04 -6.30 83.09
N ASN A 280 36.40 -7.56 83.38
CA ASN A 280 36.19 -8.69 82.49
C ASN A 280 34.68 -8.97 82.27
N LEU A 281 33.87 -8.92 83.32
CA LEU A 281 32.41 -9.07 83.20
C LEU A 281 31.80 -7.95 82.35
N LYS A 282 32.25 -6.70 82.51
CA LYS A 282 31.84 -5.57 81.65
C LYS A 282 32.30 -5.77 80.22
N GLU A 283 33.50 -6.26 79.98
CA GLU A 283 34.02 -6.52 78.63
C GLU A 283 33.22 -7.64 77.93
N ILE A 284 32.96 -8.75 78.62
CA ILE A 284 32.18 -9.89 78.12
C ILE A 284 30.71 -9.49 77.85
N THR A 285 30.14 -8.62 78.69
CA THR A 285 28.75 -8.15 78.50
C THR A 285 28.61 -6.97 77.54
N SER A 286 29.71 -6.26 77.23
CA SER A 286 29.71 -5.07 76.38
C SER A 286 29.15 -5.27 74.96
N PRO A 287 29.36 -6.39 74.26
CA PRO A 287 28.83 -6.58 72.91
C PRO A 287 27.29 -6.63 72.89
N PHE A 288 26.69 -7.13 73.97
CA PHE A 288 25.24 -7.25 74.12
C PHE A 288 24.59 -5.93 74.55
N LEU A 289 25.32 -5.03 75.22
CA LEU A 289 24.80 -3.72 75.63
C LEU A 289 24.59 -2.76 74.45
N ARG A 290 25.33 -2.93 73.34
CA ARG A 290 25.28 -2.04 72.16
C ARG A 290 23.94 -2.07 71.40
N GLN A 291 23.15 -3.13 71.55
CA GLN A 291 21.85 -3.27 70.86
C GLN A 291 20.68 -2.69 71.65
N LEU A 292 20.84 -2.44 72.95
CA LEU A 292 19.78 -1.92 73.83
C LEU A 292 19.62 -0.38 73.76
N THR A 293 20.60 0.33 73.20
CA THR A 293 20.59 1.80 73.12
C THR A 293 20.18 2.29 71.72
N SER A 294 18.87 2.42 71.52
CA SER A 294 18.18 3.14 70.42
C SER A 294 18.13 2.44 69.04
N PRO A 295 17.06 2.69 68.25
CA PRO A 295 16.75 1.92 67.05
C PRO A 295 17.78 2.13 65.94
N PRO A 296 17.99 1.13 65.05
CA PRO A 296 18.90 1.28 63.93
C PRO A 296 18.39 2.39 63.01
N LEU A 297 19.16 3.47 62.90
CA LEU A 297 19.08 4.37 61.75
C LEU A 297 19.36 3.52 60.51
N ASN A 298 18.31 3.12 59.79
CA ASN A 298 18.37 2.37 58.52
C ASN A 298 19.12 3.17 57.45
N MET A 299 20.44 3.29 57.57
CA MET A 299 21.35 3.86 56.59
C MET A 299 21.86 2.76 55.65
N THR A 300 21.93 3.07 54.37
CA THR A 300 22.55 2.19 53.37
C THR A 300 24.07 2.19 53.55
N PRO A 301 24.79 1.14 53.11
CA PRO A 301 26.26 1.07 53.24
C PRO A 301 26.99 2.30 52.70
N LYS A 302 26.51 2.86 51.57
CA LYS A 302 27.06 4.11 50.99
C LYS A 302 26.80 5.33 51.87
N GLU A 303 25.65 5.41 52.53
CA GLU A 303 25.34 6.51 53.46
C GLU A 303 26.17 6.41 54.74
N ILE A 304 26.48 5.20 55.23
CA ILE A 304 27.37 4.98 56.39
C ILE A 304 28.80 5.45 56.05
N GLN A 305 29.32 5.07 54.88
CA GLN A 305 30.65 5.50 54.42
C GLN A 305 30.73 7.03 54.27
N VAL A 306 29.74 7.64 53.62
CA VAL A 306 29.67 9.10 53.48
C VAL A 306 29.55 9.79 54.84
N ALA A 307 28.77 9.25 55.78
CA ALA A 307 28.64 9.79 57.13
C ALA A 307 29.96 9.72 57.93
N SER A 308 30.73 8.64 57.79
CA SER A 308 32.06 8.50 58.41
C SER A 308 33.03 9.56 57.91
N LEU A 309 33.11 9.76 56.59
CA LEU A 309 34.03 10.75 56.02
C LEU A 309 33.62 12.20 56.35
N ILE A 310 32.32 12.47 56.52
CA ILE A 310 31.84 13.78 57.00
C ILE A 310 32.27 14.02 58.45
N LYS A 311 32.22 12.98 59.29
CA LYS A 311 32.67 13.04 60.70
C LYS A 311 34.16 13.36 60.79
N ASP A 312 34.96 12.83 59.87
CA ASP A 312 36.42 13.06 59.79
C ASP A 312 36.81 14.42 59.19
N GLY A 313 35.85 15.33 59.01
CA GLY A 313 36.12 16.68 58.54
C GLY A 313 36.16 16.85 57.02
N LYS A 314 35.97 15.79 56.24
CA LYS A 314 36.18 15.83 54.78
C LYS A 314 35.12 16.65 54.04
N LYS A 315 35.58 17.45 53.07
CA LYS A 315 34.72 18.27 52.21
C LYS A 315 34.06 17.43 51.11
N THR A 316 32.97 17.92 50.51
CA THR A 316 32.21 17.19 49.47
C THR A 316 33.08 16.74 48.30
N LYS A 317 34.07 17.56 47.90
CA LYS A 317 35.02 17.24 46.83
C LYS A 317 35.99 16.12 47.22
N GLU A 318 36.53 16.18 48.44
CA GLU A 318 37.43 15.14 48.97
C GLU A 318 36.73 13.79 49.13
N ILE A 319 35.46 13.79 49.57
CA ILE A 319 34.65 12.56 49.66
C ILE A 319 34.38 11.98 48.26
N ALA A 320 34.12 12.84 47.28
CA ALA A 320 33.89 12.42 45.90
C ALA A 320 35.13 11.74 45.30
N GLU A 321 36.31 12.30 45.55
CA GLU A 321 37.61 11.75 45.16
C GLU A 321 37.90 10.41 45.87
N LEU A 322 37.72 10.35 47.20
CA LEU A 322 37.97 9.14 48.00
C LEU A 322 37.03 7.97 47.67
N MET A 323 35.79 8.26 47.30
CA MET A 323 34.79 7.25 46.98
C MET A 323 34.65 6.98 45.47
N ASN A 324 35.44 7.66 44.64
CA ASN A 324 35.39 7.60 43.18
C ASN A 324 33.96 7.78 42.62
N ILE A 325 33.26 8.81 43.09
CA ILE A 325 31.88 9.16 42.67
C ILE A 325 31.79 10.65 42.39
N CYS A 326 30.79 11.07 41.61
CA CYS A 326 30.59 12.50 41.35
C CYS A 326 30.17 13.26 42.61
N THR A 327 30.55 14.53 42.70
CA THR A 327 30.20 15.43 43.81
C THR A 327 28.69 15.55 44.03
N GLY A 328 27.89 15.44 42.96
CA GLY A 328 26.43 15.38 43.02
C GLY A 328 25.90 14.16 43.78
N ALA A 329 26.54 12.99 43.64
CA ALA A 329 26.17 11.78 44.39
C ALA A 329 26.49 11.93 45.89
N VAL A 330 27.61 12.57 46.24
CA VAL A 330 27.95 12.88 47.64
C VAL A 330 26.94 13.86 48.24
N ALA A 331 26.53 14.90 47.50
CA ALA A 331 25.49 15.84 47.95
C ALA A 331 24.14 15.14 48.15
N PHE A 332 23.79 14.21 47.26
CA PHE A 332 22.58 13.38 47.38
C PHE A 332 22.61 12.52 48.65
N HIS A 333 23.71 11.82 48.91
CA HIS A 333 23.88 11.04 50.13
C HIS A 333 23.87 11.92 51.39
N ARG A 334 24.52 13.10 51.38
CA ARG A 334 24.46 14.10 52.46
C ARG A 334 23.03 14.53 52.79
N ASN A 335 22.21 14.78 51.76
CA ASN A 335 20.80 15.15 51.95
C ASN A 335 19.96 13.99 52.49
N ARG A 336 20.19 12.75 52.04
CA ARG A 336 19.52 11.57 52.61
C ARG A 336 19.91 11.33 54.06
N ILE A 337 21.19 11.49 54.41
CA ILE A 337 21.67 11.42 55.79
C ILE A 337 20.98 12.48 56.65
N ARG A 338 20.90 13.74 56.18
CA ARG A 338 20.15 14.81 56.87
C ARG A 338 18.67 14.47 57.05
N LYS A 339 18.02 13.89 56.04
CA LYS A 339 16.61 13.47 56.11
C LYS A 339 16.40 12.36 57.14
N LYS A 340 17.28 11.36 57.14
CA LYS A 340 17.23 10.23 58.09
C LYS A 340 17.54 10.66 59.53
N LEU A 341 18.33 11.71 59.70
CA LEU A 341 18.64 12.32 61.00
C LEU A 341 17.63 13.40 61.43
N GLY A 342 16.55 13.64 60.67
CA GLY A 342 15.54 14.65 61.02
C GLY A 342 16.02 16.11 60.93
N LEU A 343 17.10 16.38 60.20
CA LEU A 343 17.72 17.71 60.06
C LEU A 343 17.20 18.51 58.85
N ASN A 344 16.07 18.09 58.27
CA ASN A 344 15.63 18.52 56.94
C ASN A 344 15.18 19.99 56.80
N LYS A 345 15.18 20.77 57.87
CA LYS A 345 14.91 22.23 57.86
C LYS A 345 15.69 23.01 58.91
N LYS A 346 16.69 22.38 59.55
CA LYS A 346 17.48 23.00 60.62
C LYS A 346 18.83 23.43 60.06
N ASN A 347 19.25 24.68 60.33
CA ASN A 347 20.59 25.16 59.97
C ASN A 347 21.66 24.59 60.92
N VAL A 348 21.71 23.27 61.03
CA VAL A 348 22.65 22.53 61.88
C VAL A 348 23.75 21.96 61.01
N ASN A 349 25.00 22.17 61.44
CA ASN A 349 26.17 21.59 60.80
C ASN A 349 26.12 20.06 60.94
N LEU A 350 26.08 19.36 59.80
CA LEU A 350 25.96 17.90 59.77
C LEU A 350 27.15 17.19 60.42
N MET A 351 28.37 17.72 60.28
CA MET A 351 29.58 17.18 60.90
C MET A 351 29.51 17.30 62.42
N SER A 352 29.19 18.49 62.94
CA SER A 352 29.02 18.71 64.38
C SER A 352 27.93 17.81 64.98
N HIS A 353 26.81 17.64 64.27
CA HIS A 353 25.72 16.77 64.71
C HIS A 353 26.15 15.29 64.76
N LEU A 354 26.80 14.78 63.71
CA LEU A 354 27.31 13.42 63.65
C LEU A 354 28.37 13.16 64.74
N SER A 355 29.25 14.12 65.02
CA SER A 355 30.22 14.03 66.11
C SER A 355 29.55 14.05 67.49
N SER A 356 28.48 14.82 67.67
CA SER A 356 27.71 14.88 68.93
C SER A 356 26.90 13.62 69.22
N MET A 357 26.40 12.93 68.18
CA MET A 357 25.68 11.66 68.34
C MET A 357 26.60 10.54 68.84
N ALA A 358 27.89 10.59 68.53
CA ALA A 358 28.89 9.65 69.06
C ALA A 358 29.38 10.02 70.48
N LEU A 359 29.09 11.23 70.97
CA LEU A 359 29.53 11.75 72.27
C LEU A 359 28.43 11.69 73.35
N LYS A 360 27.19 11.37 72.99
CA LYS A 360 26.18 10.90 73.95
C LYS A 360 26.45 9.43 74.26
N LYS A 361 27.47 9.22 75.09
CA LYS A 361 27.81 7.93 75.73
C LYS A 361 26.85 7.62 76.87
#